data_AF-A0A7Y9IXF4-F1
#
_entry.id   AF-A0A7Y9IXF4-F1
#
_cell.length_a   1.000
_cell.length_b   1.000
_cell.length_c   1.000
_cell.angle_alpha   90.00
_cell.angle_beta   90.00
_cell.angle_gamma   90.00
#
_symmetry.space_group_name_H-M   'P 1'
#
loop_
_entity.id
_entity.type
_entity.pdbx_description
1 polymer ?
#
loop_
_entity_poly.entity_id
_entity_poly.type
_entity_poly.pdbx_seq_one_letter_code
_entity_poly.pdbx_strand_id
1 'polypeptide(L)'
;MRPIALPLAAIVCAIASANVSALELASYPKVFTADEGVEVVIAPTADGKQALMRISGVNHPVDKVVFLTRVERWGSGTDAYVTTFDGRDSGMVQKKGSVYGGGDRYVAYLPGRKQEYALSFDEKKTKAMKPAALLASYESQNKQGVQQKLARFDREKHVTQGQAALAATDAAASASCGVPVKTTVDWAAINDDRLKKVSVQGYCGAVAAGLDRMCGDASANFKQKAGALSQITCQFGPELRARVVDRKVVFTTEENAPNQDDFIREFLRNN
;
A
#
# COMPACT_ATOMS: atom_id res chain seq x y z
N MET A 1 -9.15 59.44 45.32
CA MET A 1 -9.34 58.03 45.74
C MET A 1 -10.71 57.58 45.27
N ARG A 2 -10.78 56.73 44.25
CA ARG A 2 -12.01 56.09 43.76
C ARG A 2 -11.70 54.60 43.51
N PRO A 3 -12.61 53.68 43.87
CA PRO A 3 -12.30 52.26 43.97
C PRO A 3 -12.33 51.55 42.63
N ILE A 4 -11.43 50.57 42.48
CA ILE A 4 -11.30 49.66 41.35
C ILE A 4 -12.35 48.55 41.52
N ALA A 5 -13.25 48.41 40.54
CA ALA A 5 -14.15 47.27 40.43
C ALA A 5 -13.59 46.30 39.36
N LEU A 6 -13.17 45.11 39.77
CA LEU A 6 -12.91 43.99 38.86
C LEU A 6 -14.23 43.26 38.56
N PRO A 7 -14.58 43.00 37.28
CA PRO A 7 -15.63 42.05 36.96
C PRO A 7 -15.04 40.63 36.84
N LEU A 8 -15.63 39.72 37.60
CA LEU A 8 -15.47 38.27 37.50
C LEU A 8 -16.02 37.79 36.14
N ALA A 9 -15.16 37.34 35.23
CA ALA A 9 -15.59 36.69 33.98
C ALA A 9 -15.60 35.17 34.18
N ALA A 10 -16.79 34.60 34.36
CA ALA A 10 -17.01 33.16 34.37
C ALA A 10 -16.87 32.60 32.95
N ILE A 11 -15.81 31.83 32.70
CA ILE A 11 -15.62 31.10 31.45
C ILE A 11 -16.46 29.81 31.53
N VAL A 12 -17.56 29.80 30.78
CA VAL A 12 -18.38 28.60 30.54
C VAL A 12 -17.59 27.68 29.61
N CYS A 13 -17.10 26.56 30.14
CA CYS A 13 -16.46 25.50 29.37
C CYS A 13 -17.56 24.69 28.66
N ALA A 14 -17.91 25.06 27.44
CA ALA A 14 -18.77 24.24 26.58
C ALA A 14 -17.97 23.04 26.07
N ILE A 15 -18.07 21.92 26.79
CA ILE A 15 -17.56 20.62 26.31
C ILE A 15 -18.48 20.21 25.17
N ALA A 16 -18.00 20.33 23.93
CA ALA A 16 -18.63 19.73 22.78
C ALA A 16 -18.55 18.20 22.93
N SER A 17 -19.63 17.58 23.42
CA SER A 17 -19.81 16.14 23.38
C SER A 17 -19.81 15.71 21.93
N ALA A 18 -18.68 15.19 21.43
CA ALA A 18 -18.67 14.43 20.20
C ALA A 18 -19.61 13.23 20.41
N ASN A 19 -20.74 13.23 19.71
CA ASN A 19 -21.62 12.06 19.66
C ASN A 19 -20.83 10.93 19.01
N VAL A 20 -20.26 10.04 19.82
CA VAL A 20 -19.81 8.74 19.37
C VAL A 20 -21.08 7.96 19.08
N SER A 21 -21.56 8.03 17.83
CA SER A 21 -22.58 7.09 17.38
C SER A 21 -22.04 5.68 17.60
N ALA A 22 -22.75 4.89 18.42
CA ALA A 22 -22.43 3.50 18.60
C ALA A 22 -22.46 2.80 17.24
N LEU A 23 -21.47 1.94 16.96
CA LEU A 23 -21.41 1.24 15.68
C LEU A 23 -22.53 0.19 15.62
N GLU A 24 -23.61 0.50 14.91
CA GLU A 24 -24.71 -0.43 14.71
C GLU A 24 -24.38 -1.43 13.60
N LEU A 25 -24.37 -2.72 13.95
CA LEU A 25 -24.09 -3.81 13.02
C LEU A 25 -25.38 -4.38 12.43
N ALA A 26 -25.33 -4.76 11.15
CA ALA A 26 -26.37 -5.53 10.51
C ALA A 26 -26.48 -6.94 11.13
N SER A 27 -27.66 -7.54 11.06
CA SER A 27 -27.95 -8.85 11.66
C SER A 27 -27.24 -10.03 10.98
N TYR A 28 -26.63 -9.82 9.82
CA TYR A 28 -26.09 -10.87 8.96
C TYR A 28 -24.57 -10.76 8.80
N PRO A 29 -23.77 -11.21 9.77
CA PRO A 29 -22.35 -11.40 9.54
C PRO A 29 -22.14 -12.50 8.48
N LYS A 30 -20.95 -12.53 7.89
CA LYS A 30 -20.50 -13.58 7.00
C LYS A 30 -19.18 -14.12 7.51
N VAL A 31 -19.09 -15.44 7.62
CA VAL A 31 -17.84 -16.14 7.92
C VAL A 31 -17.41 -16.89 6.67
N PHE A 32 -16.15 -16.72 6.33
CA PHE A 32 -15.47 -17.43 5.26
C PHE A 32 -14.29 -18.19 5.82
N THR A 33 -13.96 -19.30 5.16
CA THR A 33 -12.76 -20.08 5.42
C THR A 33 -11.94 -20.20 4.14
N ALA A 34 -10.64 -20.36 4.28
CA ALA A 34 -9.77 -20.78 3.19
C ALA A 34 -8.97 -22.01 3.64
N ASP A 35 -8.17 -22.53 2.72
CA ASP A 35 -7.18 -23.56 3.04
C ASP A 35 -6.23 -23.09 4.14
N GLU A 36 -5.53 -24.03 4.77
CA GLU A 36 -4.53 -23.78 5.83
C GLU A 36 -5.10 -23.17 7.13
N GLY A 37 -6.42 -23.23 7.33
CA GLY A 37 -7.07 -22.83 8.58
C GLY A 37 -7.33 -21.33 8.70
N VAL A 38 -7.19 -20.58 7.61
CA VAL A 38 -7.52 -19.15 7.57
C VAL A 38 -9.03 -18.95 7.67
N GLU A 39 -9.45 -18.00 8.52
CA GLU A 39 -10.84 -17.60 8.69
C GLU A 39 -10.97 -16.08 8.52
N VAL A 40 -12.02 -15.67 7.79
CA VAL A 40 -12.38 -14.27 7.61
C VAL A 40 -13.80 -14.05 8.10
N VAL A 41 -13.97 -13.08 8.98
CA VAL A 41 -15.28 -12.65 9.47
C VAL A 41 -15.55 -11.24 8.98
N ILE A 42 -16.75 -11.02 8.44
CA ILE A 42 -17.24 -9.71 7.99
C ILE A 42 -18.60 -9.46 8.65
N ALA A 43 -18.72 -8.39 9.42
CA ALA A 43 -19.99 -7.93 9.98
C ALA A 43 -20.26 -6.50 9.48
N PRO A 44 -21.13 -6.33 8.47
CA PRO A 44 -21.47 -5.01 7.94
C PRO A 44 -22.13 -4.12 9.00
N THR A 45 -21.98 -2.81 8.86
CA THR A 45 -22.81 -1.84 9.56
C THR A 45 -24.24 -1.87 9.02
N ALA A 46 -25.20 -1.39 9.81
CA ALA A 46 -26.60 -1.34 9.41
C ALA A 46 -26.84 -0.52 8.12
N ASP A 47 -26.02 0.51 7.89
CA ASP A 47 -26.05 1.33 6.67
C ASP A 47 -25.29 0.72 5.46
N GLY A 48 -24.60 -0.40 5.67
CA GLY A 48 -23.83 -1.11 4.64
C GLY A 48 -22.56 -0.41 4.14
N LYS A 49 -22.19 0.75 4.68
CA LYS A 49 -21.03 1.53 4.21
C LYS A 49 -19.70 1.07 4.81
N GLN A 50 -19.77 0.40 5.95
CA GLN A 50 -18.61 -0.10 6.67
C GLN A 50 -18.84 -1.55 7.08
N ALA A 51 -17.79 -2.20 7.54
CA ALA A 51 -17.89 -3.49 8.19
C ALA A 51 -16.78 -3.69 9.21
N LEU A 52 -17.10 -4.37 10.30
CA LEU A 52 -16.07 -5.01 11.10
C LEU A 52 -15.53 -6.23 10.35
N MET A 53 -14.21 -6.29 10.20
CA MET A 53 -13.54 -7.36 9.48
C MET A 53 -12.42 -7.94 10.34
N ARG A 54 -12.32 -9.27 10.41
CA ARG A 54 -11.22 -9.96 11.09
C ARG A 54 -10.67 -11.05 10.18
N ILE A 55 -9.34 -11.13 10.07
CA ILE A 55 -8.63 -12.25 9.47
C ILE A 55 -7.92 -13.01 10.60
N SER A 56 -8.05 -14.32 10.65
CA SER A 56 -7.46 -15.19 11.66
C SER A 56 -6.78 -16.40 11.02
N GLY A 57 -5.81 -16.99 11.73
CA GLY A 57 -5.09 -18.18 11.28
C GLY A 57 -3.90 -17.86 10.39
N VAL A 58 -3.37 -16.64 10.46
CA VAL A 58 -2.26 -16.18 9.61
C VAL A 58 -1.04 -15.80 10.43
N ASN A 59 0.17 -16.05 9.90
CA ASN A 59 1.39 -15.51 10.50
C ASN A 59 1.64 -14.08 9.97
N HIS A 60 0.88 -13.11 10.49
CA HIS A 60 0.93 -11.71 10.09
C HIS A 60 0.47 -10.76 11.22
N PRO A 61 0.96 -9.51 11.31
CA PRO A 61 0.48 -8.53 12.28
C PRO A 61 -1.02 -8.21 12.28
N VAL A 62 -1.77 -8.68 11.28
CA VAL A 62 -3.23 -8.50 11.23
C VAL A 62 -4.01 -9.68 11.84
N ASP A 63 -3.32 -10.76 12.25
CA ASP A 63 -3.97 -11.95 12.82
C ASP A 63 -4.83 -11.57 14.03
N LYS A 64 -6.11 -11.93 13.98
CA LYS A 64 -7.12 -11.70 15.02
C LYS A 64 -7.39 -10.23 15.35
N VAL A 65 -6.83 -9.29 14.58
CA VAL A 65 -7.18 -7.87 14.67
C VAL A 65 -8.52 -7.66 13.98
N VAL A 66 -9.43 -6.96 14.66
CA VAL A 66 -10.72 -6.55 14.11
C VAL A 66 -10.58 -5.13 13.61
N PHE A 67 -10.73 -4.94 12.30
CA PHE A 67 -10.68 -3.62 11.65
C PHE A 67 -12.08 -3.10 11.42
N LEU A 68 -12.27 -1.78 11.57
CA LEU A 68 -13.42 -1.10 10.96
C LEU A 68 -13.01 -0.71 9.53
N THR A 69 -13.63 -1.38 8.56
CA THR A 69 -13.33 -1.22 7.14
C THR A 69 -14.40 -0.38 6.45
N ARG A 70 -14.01 0.39 5.44
CA ARG A 70 -14.92 1.00 4.47
C ARG A 70 -15.24 -0.01 3.37
N VAL A 71 -16.48 -0.04 2.89
CA VAL A 71 -16.84 -0.81 1.70
C VAL A 71 -16.72 0.10 0.49
N GLU A 72 -15.74 -0.15 -0.37
CA GLU A 72 -15.41 0.68 -1.52
C GLU A 72 -15.28 -0.14 -2.78
N ARG A 73 -15.55 0.49 -3.93
CA ARG A 73 -15.38 -0.18 -5.22
C ARG A 73 -13.99 0.10 -5.78
N TRP A 74 -13.19 -0.96 -5.95
CA TRP A 74 -11.83 -0.91 -6.46
C TRP A 74 -11.74 -1.51 -7.88
N GLY A 75 -10.89 -0.90 -8.72
CA GLY A 75 -10.59 -1.39 -10.07
C GLY A 75 -11.83 -1.62 -10.94
N SER A 76 -11.89 -2.79 -11.60
CA SER A 76 -12.95 -3.22 -12.53
C SER A 76 -14.31 -3.51 -11.88
N GLY A 77 -14.66 -2.84 -10.77
CA GLY A 77 -15.95 -2.98 -10.11
C GLY A 77 -15.98 -3.98 -8.96
N THR A 78 -14.83 -4.30 -8.36
CA THR A 78 -14.73 -5.21 -7.20
C THR A 78 -15.05 -4.47 -5.91
N ASP A 79 -16.01 -4.96 -5.11
CA ASP A 79 -16.23 -4.41 -3.77
C ASP A 79 -15.12 -4.88 -2.83
N ALA A 80 -14.49 -3.94 -2.13
CA ALA A 80 -13.35 -4.17 -1.25
C ALA A 80 -13.65 -3.65 0.17
N TYR A 81 -13.18 -4.40 1.16
CA TYR A 81 -13.17 -3.99 2.56
C TYR A 81 -11.82 -3.35 2.85
N VAL A 82 -11.82 -2.02 2.90
CA VAL A 82 -10.62 -1.18 2.92
C VAL A 82 -10.37 -0.62 4.31
N THR A 83 -9.15 -0.77 4.81
CA THR A 83 -8.65 -0.09 6.01
C THR A 83 -7.29 0.56 5.72
N THR A 84 -6.85 1.47 6.59
CA THR A 84 -5.49 1.99 6.53
C THR A 84 -4.54 1.03 7.25
N PHE A 85 -3.45 0.67 6.59
CA PHE A 85 -2.36 -0.12 7.14
C PHE A 85 -1.03 0.46 6.64
N ASP A 86 -0.09 0.71 7.55
CA ASP A 86 1.22 1.31 7.24
C ASP A 86 1.08 2.58 6.38
N GLY A 87 0.17 3.47 6.78
CA GLY A 87 -0.12 4.73 6.09
C GLY A 87 -0.80 4.63 4.72
N ARG A 88 -1.20 3.44 4.26
CA ARG A 88 -1.78 3.22 2.94
C ARG A 88 -3.14 2.54 3.04
N ASP A 89 -3.99 2.78 2.04
CA ASP A 89 -5.23 2.04 1.91
C ASP A 89 -4.95 0.57 1.52
N SER A 90 -5.61 -0.34 2.21
CA SER A 90 -5.43 -1.79 2.06
C SER A 90 -6.79 -2.47 1.97
N GLY A 91 -7.13 -2.95 0.76
CA GLY A 91 -8.31 -3.76 0.49
C GLY A 91 -8.03 -5.22 0.86
N MET A 92 -8.20 -5.54 2.15
CA MET A 92 -7.81 -6.84 2.71
C MET A 92 -8.76 -7.97 2.32
N VAL A 93 -10.03 -7.66 2.03
CA VAL A 93 -11.00 -8.63 1.49
C VAL A 93 -11.69 -8.03 0.28
N GLN A 94 -11.82 -8.81 -0.78
CA GLN A 94 -12.38 -8.37 -2.05
C GLN A 94 -13.42 -9.36 -2.56
N LYS A 95 -14.53 -8.82 -3.06
CA LYS A 95 -15.60 -9.53 -3.76
C LYS A 95 -15.40 -9.32 -5.26
N LYS A 96 -14.69 -10.24 -5.89
CA LYS A 96 -14.38 -10.20 -7.32
C LYS A 96 -15.55 -10.79 -8.10
N GLY A 97 -16.18 -9.97 -8.95
CA GLY A 97 -17.17 -10.45 -9.91
C GLY A 97 -16.49 -11.26 -11.03
N SER A 98 -17.13 -12.33 -11.49
CA SER A 98 -16.69 -13.06 -12.67
C SER A 98 -17.11 -12.34 -13.95
N VAL A 99 -16.13 -12.01 -14.80
CA VAL A 99 -16.37 -11.41 -16.14
C VAL A 99 -17.05 -12.40 -17.10
N TYR A 100 -16.96 -13.71 -16.82
CA TYR A 100 -17.40 -14.79 -17.71
C TYR A 100 -18.53 -15.65 -17.13
N GLY A 101 -19.35 -15.10 -16.22
CA GLY A 101 -20.59 -15.76 -15.76
C GLY A 101 -20.45 -16.77 -14.62
N GLY A 102 -19.31 -16.80 -13.93
CA GLY A 102 -19.03 -17.70 -12.81
C GLY A 102 -19.13 -17.03 -11.43
N GLY A 103 -20.30 -16.52 -11.05
CA GLY A 103 -20.60 -16.02 -9.70
C GLY A 103 -19.65 -14.96 -9.12
N ASP A 104 -19.92 -14.57 -7.87
CA ASP A 104 -19.03 -13.71 -7.09
C ASP A 104 -18.01 -14.57 -6.33
N ARG A 105 -16.71 -14.24 -6.40
CA ARG A 105 -15.66 -14.89 -5.62
C ARG A 105 -15.11 -13.95 -4.57
N TYR A 106 -15.02 -14.43 -3.32
CA TYR A 106 -14.34 -13.71 -2.26
C TYR A 106 -12.88 -14.13 -2.18
N VAL A 107 -11.98 -13.15 -1.98
CA VAL A 107 -10.57 -13.38 -1.70
C VAL A 107 -10.07 -12.49 -0.58
N ALA A 108 -9.09 -12.96 0.19
CA ALA A 108 -8.35 -12.15 1.16
C ALA A 108 -6.91 -11.89 0.72
N TYR A 109 -6.39 -10.73 1.09
CA TYR A 109 -5.00 -10.33 0.95
C TYR A 109 -4.46 -9.85 2.30
N LEU A 110 -3.24 -10.26 2.61
CA LEU A 110 -2.50 -9.68 3.74
C LEU A 110 -1.72 -8.46 3.24
N PRO A 111 -1.72 -7.32 3.96
CA PRO A 111 -0.95 -6.15 3.57
C PRO A 111 0.53 -6.49 3.30
N GLY A 112 1.07 -6.02 2.17
CA GLY A 112 2.45 -6.28 1.78
C GLY A 112 2.72 -7.69 1.24
N ARG A 113 1.71 -8.57 1.11
CA ARG A 113 1.84 -9.88 0.46
C ARG A 113 1.02 -9.94 -0.83
N LYS A 114 1.56 -10.65 -1.83
CA LYS A 114 0.89 -10.88 -3.11
C LYS A 114 -0.04 -12.11 -3.12
N GLN A 115 0.14 -13.02 -2.17
CA GLN A 115 -0.62 -14.25 -2.07
C GLN A 115 -2.11 -13.96 -1.84
N GLU A 116 -2.97 -14.60 -2.64
CA GLU A 116 -4.42 -14.58 -2.46
C GLU A 116 -4.86 -15.77 -1.60
N TYR A 117 -5.77 -15.55 -0.67
CA TYR A 117 -6.53 -16.61 -0.02
C TYR A 117 -7.91 -16.71 -0.67
N ALA A 118 -8.20 -17.82 -1.34
CA ALA A 118 -9.53 -18.06 -1.90
C ALA A 118 -10.52 -18.37 -0.76
N LEU A 119 -11.55 -17.54 -0.62
CA LEU A 119 -12.50 -17.63 0.49
C LEU A 119 -13.76 -18.41 0.08
N SER A 120 -14.11 -19.41 0.88
CA SER A 120 -15.34 -20.18 0.77
C SER A 120 -16.30 -19.78 1.90
N PHE A 121 -17.57 -19.57 1.58
CA PHE A 121 -18.58 -19.22 2.58
C PHE A 121 -18.85 -20.42 3.51
N ASP A 122 -18.78 -20.18 4.82
CA ASP A 122 -19.07 -21.20 5.84
C ASP A 122 -20.42 -20.87 6.50
N GLU A 123 -21.48 -21.53 6.04
CA GLU A 123 -22.84 -21.30 6.53
C GLU A 123 -22.98 -21.65 8.03
N LYS A 124 -22.33 -22.74 8.47
CA LYS A 124 -22.41 -23.21 9.85
C LYS A 124 -21.77 -22.20 10.79
N LYS A 125 -20.55 -21.74 10.48
CA LYS A 125 -19.87 -20.72 11.28
C LYS A 125 -20.56 -19.38 11.21
N THR A 126 -21.12 -19.03 10.06
CA THR A 126 -21.92 -17.80 9.90
C THR A 126 -23.11 -17.78 10.84
N LYS A 127 -23.91 -18.85 10.90
CA LYS A 127 -25.06 -18.95 11.82
C LYS A 127 -24.64 -18.94 13.29
N ALA A 128 -23.44 -19.44 13.61
CA ALA A 128 -22.90 -19.44 14.97
C ALA A 128 -22.21 -18.12 15.36
N MET A 129 -21.94 -17.23 14.40
CA MET A 129 -21.19 -16.00 14.63
C MET A 129 -22.01 -15.00 15.44
N LYS A 130 -21.40 -14.41 16.46
CA LYS A 130 -22.02 -13.40 17.34
C LYS A 130 -21.43 -12.02 17.04
N PRO A 131 -22.12 -11.12 16.29
CA PRO A 131 -21.62 -9.80 15.96
C PRO A 131 -21.20 -8.97 17.19
N ALA A 132 -21.93 -9.09 18.30
CA ALA A 132 -21.62 -8.37 19.54
C ALA A 132 -20.22 -8.69 20.11
N ALA A 133 -19.76 -9.94 19.99
CA ALA A 133 -18.42 -10.33 20.44
C ALA A 133 -17.31 -9.74 19.56
N LEU A 134 -17.59 -9.61 18.25
CA LEU A 134 -16.68 -8.97 17.30
C LEU A 134 -16.59 -7.46 17.58
N LEU A 135 -17.72 -6.82 17.85
CA LEU A 135 -17.79 -5.40 18.23
C LEU A 135 -17.02 -5.13 19.53
N ALA A 136 -17.24 -5.91 20.58
CA ALA A 136 -16.53 -5.76 21.85
C ALA A 136 -15.01 -5.91 21.67
N SER A 137 -14.58 -6.83 20.79
CA SER A 137 -13.17 -7.03 20.46
C SER A 137 -12.59 -5.81 19.73
N TYR A 138 -13.31 -5.25 18.75
CA TYR A 138 -12.93 -4.02 18.07
C TYR A 138 -12.79 -2.84 19.05
N GLU A 139 -13.79 -2.60 19.89
CA GLU A 139 -13.78 -1.50 20.85
C GLU A 139 -12.62 -1.61 21.84
N SER A 140 -12.34 -2.81 22.33
CA SER A 140 -11.20 -3.08 23.21
C SER A 140 -9.87 -2.80 22.51
N GLN A 141 -9.68 -3.32 21.29
CA GLN A 141 -8.46 -3.10 20.50
C GLN A 141 -8.29 -1.62 20.13
N ASN A 142 -9.39 -0.92 19.82
CA ASN A 142 -9.37 0.50 19.51
C ASN A 142 -8.97 1.34 20.72
N LYS A 143 -9.50 1.04 21.92
CA LYS A 143 -9.06 1.68 23.18
C LYS A 143 -7.59 1.44 23.49
N GLN A 144 -7.06 0.28 23.10
CA GLN A 144 -5.65 -0.08 23.25
C GLN A 144 -4.73 0.55 22.18
N GLY A 145 -5.28 1.30 21.22
CA GLY A 145 -4.47 1.96 20.19
C GLY A 145 -4.02 1.03 19.06
N VAL A 146 -4.56 -0.20 18.95
CA VAL A 146 -4.09 -1.20 17.98
C VAL A 146 -4.27 -0.70 16.54
N GLN A 147 -5.43 -0.10 16.24
CA GLN A 147 -5.75 0.42 14.91
C GLN A 147 -4.79 1.54 14.50
N GLN A 148 -4.55 2.48 15.42
CA GLN A 148 -3.65 3.62 15.22
C GLN A 148 -2.21 3.15 15.01
N LYS A 149 -1.78 2.15 15.78
CA LYS A 149 -0.44 1.55 15.64
C LYS A 149 -0.25 0.91 14.28
N LEU A 150 -1.21 0.13 13.79
CA LEU A 150 -1.11 -0.54 12.50
C LEU A 150 -1.31 0.41 11.31
N ALA A 151 -2.09 1.48 11.48
CA ALA A 151 -2.30 2.50 10.47
C ALA A 151 -1.13 3.48 10.33
N ARG A 152 -0.26 3.61 11.35
CA ARG A 152 0.87 4.54 11.34
C ARG A 152 1.87 4.16 10.25
N PHE A 153 2.19 5.13 9.39
CA PHE A 153 3.21 5.01 8.36
C PHE A 153 4.60 4.87 8.98
N ASP A 154 5.34 3.83 8.57
CA ASP A 154 6.73 3.64 8.93
C ASP A 154 7.64 4.06 7.77
N ARG A 155 8.01 5.35 7.77
CA ARG A 155 8.88 5.93 6.74
C ARG A 155 10.22 5.21 6.63
N GLU A 156 10.85 4.90 7.77
CA GLU A 156 12.18 4.29 7.81
C GLU A 156 12.17 2.91 7.18
N LYS A 157 11.17 2.09 7.55
CA LYS A 157 10.94 0.79 6.93
C LYS A 157 10.73 0.91 5.42
N HIS A 158 9.91 1.85 4.96
CA HIS A 158 9.65 2.03 3.53
C HIS A 158 10.88 2.50 2.75
N VAL A 159 11.67 3.42 3.29
CA VAL A 159 12.93 3.86 2.68
C VAL A 159 13.92 2.70 2.63
N THR A 160 14.08 1.95 3.71
CA THR A 160 15.00 0.81 3.79
C THR A 160 14.62 -0.30 2.79
N GLN A 161 13.33 -0.64 2.71
CA GLN A 161 12.82 -1.61 1.74
C GLN A 161 13.01 -1.13 0.30
N GLY A 162 12.75 0.15 0.04
CA GLY A 162 12.97 0.77 -1.27
C GLY A 162 14.44 0.75 -1.70
N GLN A 163 15.35 1.08 -0.78
CA GLN A 163 16.81 1.02 -1.00
C GLN A 163 17.28 -0.41 -1.30
N ALA A 164 16.82 -1.40 -0.53
CA ALA A 164 17.17 -2.80 -0.74
C ALA A 164 16.67 -3.32 -2.10
N ALA A 165 15.43 -3.01 -2.47
CA ALA A 165 14.86 -3.40 -3.76
C ALA A 165 15.55 -2.72 -4.95
N LEU A 166 15.92 -1.45 -4.79
CA LEU A 166 16.69 -0.73 -5.81
C LEU A 166 18.09 -1.32 -5.97
N ALA A 167 18.78 -1.62 -4.86
CA ALA A 167 20.08 -2.28 -4.89
C ALA A 167 20.03 -3.67 -5.53
N ALA A 168 18.95 -4.44 -5.34
CA ALA A 168 18.75 -5.71 -6.01
C ALA A 168 18.58 -5.53 -7.54
N THR A 169 17.89 -4.47 -7.97
CA THR A 169 17.73 -4.13 -9.39
C THR A 169 19.08 -3.73 -10.01
N ASP A 170 19.86 -2.90 -9.31
CA ASP A 170 21.22 -2.53 -9.72
C ASP A 170 22.14 -3.76 -9.84
N ALA A 171 22.04 -4.70 -8.89
CA ALA A 171 22.83 -5.93 -8.89
C ALA A 171 22.50 -6.83 -10.09
N ALA A 172 21.21 -6.98 -10.42
CA ALA A 172 20.77 -7.73 -11.61
C ALA A 172 21.34 -7.10 -12.90
N ALA A 173 21.17 -5.78 -13.05
CA ALA A 173 21.71 -5.05 -14.19
C ALA A 173 23.24 -5.18 -14.31
N SER A 174 23.94 -5.10 -13.17
CA SER A 174 25.39 -5.25 -13.12
C SER A 174 25.83 -6.63 -13.61
N ALA A 175 25.12 -7.69 -13.18
CA ALA A 175 25.40 -9.05 -13.59
C ALA A 175 25.19 -9.25 -15.10
N SER A 176 24.09 -8.74 -15.65
CA SER A 176 23.78 -8.87 -17.09
C SER A 176 24.74 -8.09 -17.97
N CYS A 177 25.13 -6.88 -17.55
CA CYS A 177 26.02 -6.00 -18.31
C CYS A 177 27.51 -6.25 -18.09
N GLY A 178 27.91 -6.94 -17.01
CA GLY A 178 29.32 -7.14 -16.66
C GLY A 178 30.04 -5.88 -16.20
N VAL A 179 29.30 -4.82 -15.83
CA VAL A 179 29.82 -3.54 -15.32
C VAL A 179 29.03 -3.13 -14.08
N PRO A 180 29.63 -2.45 -13.08
CA PRO A 180 28.89 -1.98 -11.92
C PRO A 180 27.84 -0.92 -12.31
N VAL A 181 26.57 -1.25 -12.12
CA VAL A 181 25.43 -0.35 -12.24
C VAL A 181 25.04 0.14 -10.84
N LYS A 182 24.76 1.43 -10.72
CA LYS A 182 24.35 2.05 -9.46
C LYS A 182 23.31 3.13 -9.69
N THR A 183 22.19 3.02 -8.98
CA THR A 183 21.15 4.05 -8.92
C THR A 183 21.20 4.78 -7.59
N THR A 184 21.20 6.10 -7.65
CA THR A 184 21.14 7.02 -6.50
C THR A 184 19.82 7.77 -6.51
N VAL A 185 19.17 7.82 -5.35
CA VAL A 185 17.92 8.54 -5.09
C VAL A 185 18.12 9.38 -3.84
N ASP A 186 17.72 10.65 -3.88
CA ASP A 186 17.61 11.47 -2.67
C ASP A 186 16.31 11.10 -1.92
N TRP A 187 16.41 10.11 -1.04
CA TRP A 187 15.28 9.64 -0.24
C TRP A 187 14.76 10.70 0.74
N ALA A 188 15.59 11.66 1.14
CA ALA A 188 15.18 12.74 2.04
C ALA A 188 14.25 13.73 1.34
N ALA A 189 14.44 13.96 0.04
CA ALA A 189 13.58 14.82 -0.79
C ALA A 189 12.19 14.21 -1.10
N ILE A 190 11.99 12.91 -0.86
CA ILE A 190 10.72 12.23 -1.12
C ILE A 190 9.81 12.31 0.11
N ASN A 191 8.68 13.00 0.00
CA ASN A 191 7.72 13.10 1.11
C ASN A 191 6.95 11.79 1.35
N ASP A 192 6.33 11.68 2.53
CA ASP A 192 5.58 10.48 2.96
C ASP A 192 4.41 10.17 2.03
N ASP A 193 3.72 11.18 1.52
CA ASP A 193 2.57 11.00 0.62
C ASP A 193 2.99 10.32 -0.68
N ARG A 194 4.14 10.69 -1.23
CA ARG A 194 4.72 10.00 -2.38
C ARG A 194 5.12 8.58 -2.02
N LEU A 195 5.82 8.37 -0.90
CA LEU A 195 6.20 7.02 -0.46
C LEU A 195 4.99 6.09 -0.31
N LYS A 196 3.86 6.59 0.19
CA LYS A 196 2.61 5.83 0.36
C LYS A 196 1.96 5.44 -0.97
N LYS A 197 2.01 6.33 -1.97
CA LYS A 197 1.30 6.16 -3.25
C LYS A 197 2.09 5.37 -4.27
N VAL A 198 3.40 5.62 -4.39
CA VAL A 198 4.22 5.06 -5.47
C VAL A 198 5.32 4.14 -4.97
N SER A 199 5.69 3.21 -5.84
CA SER A 199 6.88 2.37 -5.69
C SER A 199 8.11 3.15 -6.20
N VAL A 200 8.72 3.98 -5.34
CA VAL A 200 9.90 4.79 -5.69
C VAL A 200 10.99 3.95 -6.35
N GLN A 201 11.29 2.77 -5.79
CA GLN A 201 12.25 1.83 -6.33
C GLN A 201 11.89 1.32 -7.73
N GLY A 202 10.60 1.17 -8.03
CA GLY A 202 10.15 0.73 -9.35
C GLY A 202 10.32 1.83 -10.40
N TYR A 203 9.93 3.06 -10.05
CA TYR A 203 10.12 4.21 -10.93
C TYR A 203 11.61 4.52 -11.12
N CYS A 204 12.38 4.62 -10.04
CA CYS A 204 13.80 4.97 -10.11
C CYS A 204 14.71 3.84 -10.59
N GLY A 205 14.32 2.58 -10.38
CA GLY A 205 15.05 1.42 -10.89
C GLY A 205 14.81 1.15 -12.37
N ALA A 206 13.94 1.91 -13.04
CA ALA A 206 13.52 1.60 -14.40
C ALA A 206 14.68 1.66 -15.41
N VAL A 207 15.64 2.58 -15.25
CA VAL A 207 16.83 2.66 -16.12
C VAL A 207 17.74 1.45 -15.90
N ALA A 208 18.00 1.06 -14.65
CA ALA A 208 18.78 -0.13 -14.33
C ALA A 208 18.10 -1.42 -14.85
N ALA A 209 16.78 -1.54 -14.68
CA ALA A 209 16.00 -2.64 -15.25
C ALA A 209 16.02 -2.65 -16.80
N GLY A 210 16.06 -1.47 -17.44
CA GLY A 210 16.25 -1.35 -18.88
C GLY A 210 17.64 -1.83 -19.33
N LEU A 211 18.69 -1.46 -18.59
CA LEU A 211 20.06 -1.93 -18.83
C LEU A 211 20.16 -3.45 -18.68
N ASP A 212 19.56 -4.00 -17.62
CA ASP A 212 19.51 -5.44 -17.37
C ASP A 212 18.96 -6.21 -18.59
N ARG A 213 17.75 -5.83 -19.03
CA ARG A 213 17.09 -6.44 -20.20
C ARG A 213 17.93 -6.30 -21.46
N MET A 214 18.41 -5.09 -21.75
CA MET A 214 19.18 -4.85 -22.97
C MET A 214 20.52 -5.61 -22.95
N CYS A 215 21.22 -5.69 -21.83
CA CYS A 215 22.45 -6.47 -21.75
C CYS A 215 22.21 -7.98 -21.78
N GLY A 216 21.04 -8.46 -21.34
CA GLY A 216 20.63 -9.85 -21.52
C GLY A 216 20.47 -10.22 -23.00
N ASP A 217 19.88 -9.33 -23.79
CA ASP A 217 19.49 -9.60 -25.18
C ASP A 217 20.49 -9.09 -26.24
N ALA A 218 21.41 -8.17 -25.87
CA ALA A 218 22.20 -7.43 -26.85
C ALA A 218 23.53 -8.06 -27.24
N SER A 219 24.02 -7.62 -28.41
CA SER A 219 25.36 -7.89 -28.92
C SER A 219 26.45 -7.29 -28.02
N ALA A 220 27.68 -7.81 -28.13
CA ALA A 220 28.84 -7.35 -27.36
C ALA A 220 29.04 -5.81 -27.41
N ASN A 221 28.61 -5.15 -28.49
CA ASN A 221 28.70 -3.71 -28.67
C ASN A 221 27.87 -2.92 -27.65
N PHE A 222 26.68 -3.38 -27.27
CA PHE A 222 25.88 -2.67 -26.26
C PHE A 222 26.50 -2.81 -24.87
N LYS A 223 27.01 -4.01 -24.52
CA LYS A 223 27.69 -4.22 -23.24
C LYS A 223 28.90 -3.30 -23.06
N GLN A 224 29.62 -2.99 -24.13
CA GLN A 224 30.71 -2.01 -24.10
C GLN A 224 30.23 -0.58 -23.80
N LYS A 225 29.04 -0.20 -24.29
CA LYS A 225 28.44 1.13 -24.06
C LYS A 225 27.77 1.25 -22.69
N ALA A 226 27.25 0.15 -22.13
CA ALA A 226 26.53 0.14 -20.86
C ALA A 226 27.33 0.75 -19.70
N GLY A 227 28.66 0.65 -19.73
CA GLY A 227 29.53 1.30 -18.73
C GLY A 227 29.40 2.83 -18.69
N ALA A 228 29.08 3.49 -19.80
CA ALA A 228 28.86 4.94 -19.84
C ALA A 228 27.48 5.37 -19.30
N LEU A 229 26.58 4.41 -19.08
CA LEU A 229 25.21 4.61 -18.62
C LEU A 229 24.98 4.01 -17.22
N SER A 230 26.01 3.43 -16.59
CA SER A 230 25.86 2.60 -15.39
C SER A 230 25.66 3.40 -14.11
N GLN A 231 25.97 4.70 -14.11
CA GLN A 231 25.74 5.60 -12.98
C GLN A 231 24.45 6.38 -13.19
N ILE A 232 23.44 6.11 -12.38
CA ILE A 232 22.08 6.66 -12.53
C ILE A 232 21.75 7.53 -11.32
N THR A 233 21.30 8.75 -11.56
CA THR A 233 20.67 9.60 -10.55
C THR A 233 19.20 9.74 -10.90
N CYS A 234 18.33 9.32 -10.00
CA CYS A 234 16.88 9.42 -10.18
C CYS A 234 16.28 10.49 -9.27
N GLN A 235 15.33 11.24 -9.82
CA GLN A 235 14.49 12.19 -9.10
C GLN A 235 13.06 12.19 -9.66
N PHE A 236 12.10 12.62 -8.85
CA PHE A 236 10.74 12.90 -9.34
C PHE A 236 10.66 14.35 -9.81
N GLY A 237 10.01 14.59 -10.95
CA GLY A 237 9.81 15.93 -11.51
C GLY A 237 8.47 16.06 -12.23
N PRO A 238 8.22 17.23 -12.86
CA PRO A 238 6.95 17.51 -13.54
C PRO A 238 6.81 16.81 -14.90
N GLU A 239 7.90 16.25 -15.44
CA GLU A 239 7.90 15.55 -16.72
C GLU A 239 8.95 14.42 -16.74
N LEU A 240 8.67 13.39 -17.55
CA LEU A 240 9.60 12.29 -17.80
C LEU A 240 10.76 12.79 -18.68
N ARG A 241 12.00 12.63 -18.19
CA ARG A 241 13.21 13.08 -18.90
C ARG A 241 14.41 12.20 -18.56
N ALA A 242 15.26 11.90 -19.54
CA ALA A 242 16.55 11.25 -19.35
C ALA A 242 17.63 12.00 -20.15
N ARG A 243 18.81 12.15 -19.55
CA ARG A 243 19.97 12.75 -20.21
C ARG A 243 21.26 12.18 -19.64
N VAL A 244 22.32 12.18 -20.44
CA VAL A 244 23.67 11.87 -19.98
C VAL A 244 24.38 13.18 -19.64
N VAL A 245 24.86 13.31 -18.40
CA VAL A 245 25.67 14.44 -17.93
C VAL A 245 26.88 13.87 -17.22
N ASP A 246 28.08 14.23 -17.65
CA ASP A 246 29.34 13.76 -17.04
C ASP A 246 29.42 12.23 -16.87
N ARG A 247 28.98 11.49 -17.90
CA ARG A 247 28.87 10.01 -17.92
C ARG A 247 27.95 9.42 -16.85
N LYS A 248 26.95 10.19 -16.42
CA LYS A 248 25.88 9.76 -15.53
C LYS A 248 24.53 9.97 -16.20
N VAL A 249 23.63 9.01 -16.06
CA VAL A 249 22.24 9.17 -16.46
C VAL A 249 21.52 9.97 -15.38
N VAL A 250 21.05 11.16 -15.73
CA VAL A 250 20.12 11.92 -14.90
C VAL A 250 18.71 11.60 -15.39
N PHE A 251 17.99 10.80 -14.61
CA PHE A 251 16.64 10.35 -14.89
C PHE A 251 15.63 11.09 -14.01
N THR A 252 14.70 11.77 -14.64
CA THR A 252 13.54 12.40 -13.99
C THR A 252 12.32 11.59 -14.36
N THR A 253 11.66 11.02 -13.35
CA THR A 253 10.43 10.25 -13.51
C THR A 253 9.22 11.09 -13.11
N GLU A 254 8.06 10.76 -13.67
CA GLU A 254 6.78 11.39 -13.38
C GLU A 254 5.73 10.27 -13.23
N GLU A 255 4.83 10.40 -12.26
CA GLU A 255 3.94 9.32 -11.81
C GLU A 255 2.92 8.90 -12.87
N ASN A 256 2.47 9.86 -13.68
CA ASN A 256 1.42 9.70 -14.69
C ASN A 256 1.97 9.63 -16.13
N ALA A 257 3.28 9.59 -16.30
CA ALA A 257 3.90 9.55 -17.62
C ALA A 257 3.59 8.20 -18.29
N PRO A 258 2.93 8.20 -19.47
CA PRO A 258 2.68 6.97 -20.19
C PRO A 258 4.00 6.40 -20.75
N ASN A 259 4.03 5.08 -20.97
CA ASN A 259 5.08 4.38 -21.73
C ASN A 259 6.53 4.62 -21.24
N GLN A 260 6.73 4.74 -19.92
CA GLN A 260 8.07 4.96 -19.35
C GLN A 260 9.09 3.89 -19.79
N ASP A 261 8.68 2.62 -19.91
CA ASP A 261 9.56 1.55 -20.39
C ASP A 261 10.01 1.74 -21.85
N ASP A 262 9.11 2.22 -22.73
CA ASP A 262 9.45 2.51 -24.13
C ASP A 262 10.42 3.68 -24.22
N PHE A 263 10.15 4.75 -23.47
CA PHE A 263 11.04 5.92 -23.38
C PHE A 263 12.45 5.52 -22.94
N ILE A 264 12.56 4.69 -21.89
CA ILE A 264 13.86 4.24 -21.39
C ILE A 264 14.58 3.36 -22.41
N ARG A 265 13.86 2.43 -23.06
CA ARG A 265 14.43 1.57 -24.10
C ARG A 265 15.00 2.40 -25.26
N GLU A 266 14.26 3.41 -25.72
CA GLU A 266 14.71 4.30 -26.79
C GLU A 266 15.92 5.14 -26.36
N PHE A 267 15.88 5.70 -25.15
CA PHE A 267 17.00 6.44 -24.59
C PHE A 267 18.29 5.60 -24.54
N LEU A 268 18.19 4.37 -24.03
CA LEU A 268 19.33 3.46 -23.89
C LEU A 268 19.87 2.97 -25.24
N ARG A 269 19.04 2.80 -26.28
CA ARG A 269 19.50 2.41 -27.62
C ARG A 269 20.28 3.52 -28.33
N ASN A 270 19.92 4.77 -28.05
CA ASN A 270 20.44 5.94 -28.76
C ASN A 270 21.68 6.56 -28.11
N ASN A 271 22.14 6.02 -26.97
CA ASN A 271 23.36 6.44 -26.27
C ASN A 271 24.33 5.25 -26.15
#